data_AF-A0A839CUF6-F1
#
_entry.id   AF-A0A839CUF6-F1
#
_cell.length_a   1.000
_cell.length_b   1.000
_cell.length_c   1.000
_cell.angle_alpha   90.00
_cell.angle_beta   90.00
_cell.angle_gamma   90.00
#
_symmetry.space_group_name_H-M   'P 1'
#
loop_
_entity.id
_entity.type
_entity.pdbx_description
1 polymer ?
#
loop_
_entity_poly.entity_id
_entity_poly.type
_entity_poly.pdbx_seq_one_letter_code
_entity_poly.pdbx_strand_id
1 'polypeptide(L)'
;MDFEARKQKALAIMSSRKMWKSNYAPLLIRLLWRLGINIPPLPFAPFWQVFVVMTGYFSLGYGLWMYWTVWRAQGMPLLFACEISLIAGVLFGLTMALFHLWRRKVNKLPDWKDL
;
A
#
# COMPACT_ATOMS: atom_id res chain seq x y z
N MET A 1 16.24 -1.69 -17.33
CA MET A 1 16.95 -1.55 -16.03
C MET A 1 16.43 -2.62 -15.09
N ASP A 2 17.34 -3.24 -14.35
CA ASP A 2 17.02 -4.16 -13.26
C ASP A 2 16.11 -3.47 -12.22
N PHE A 3 15.11 -4.19 -11.72
CA PHE A 3 14.15 -3.69 -10.73
C PHE A 3 14.89 -3.20 -9.47
N GLU A 4 15.94 -3.92 -9.05
CA GLU A 4 16.75 -3.54 -7.90
C GLU A 4 17.46 -2.20 -8.11
N ALA A 5 18.05 -1.98 -9.29
CA ALA A 5 18.69 -0.70 -9.62
C ALA A 5 17.69 0.47 -9.57
N ARG A 6 16.48 0.29 -10.13
CA ARG A 6 15.42 1.31 -10.06
C ARG A 6 14.94 1.56 -8.64
N LYS A 7 14.79 0.49 -7.85
CA LYS A 7 14.40 0.57 -6.44
C LYS A 7 15.43 1.36 -5.63
N GLN A 8 16.73 1.11 -5.82
CA GLN A 8 17.79 1.86 -5.15
C GLN A 8 17.78 3.33 -5.52
N LYS A 9 17.63 3.66 -6.81
CA LYS A 9 17.47 5.06 -7.26
C LYS A 9 16.26 5.74 -6.65
N ALA A 10 15.10 5.09 -6.64
CA ALA A 10 13.89 5.61 -6.03
C ALA A 10 14.10 5.92 -4.53
N LEU A 11 14.73 5.00 -3.80
CA LEU A 11 15.06 5.20 -2.37
C LEU A 11 16.03 6.37 -2.17
N ALA A 12 17.05 6.51 -3.02
CA ALA A 12 17.99 7.62 -2.97
C ALA A 12 17.30 8.97 -3.24
N ILE A 13 16.41 9.05 -4.23
CA ILE A 13 15.61 10.26 -4.52
C ILE A 13 14.73 10.62 -3.32
N MET A 14 14.04 9.66 -2.71
CA MET A 14 13.18 9.95 -1.56
C MET A 14 14.00 10.40 -0.35
N SER A 15 15.19 9.82 -0.15
CA SER A 15 16.13 10.25 0.88
C SER A 15 16.63 11.68 0.64
N SER A 16 17.00 12.04 -0.61
CA SER A 16 17.47 13.39 -0.94
C SER A 16 16.36 14.45 -0.82
N ARG A 17 15.09 14.05 -1.00
CA ARG A 17 13.90 14.89 -0.76
C ARG A 17 13.50 14.98 0.72
N LYS A 18 14.31 14.47 1.65
CA LYS A 18 14.03 14.44 3.11
C LYS A 18 12.70 13.77 3.46
N MET A 19 12.24 12.82 2.65
CA MET A 19 11.05 12.03 2.97
C MET A 19 11.37 11.08 4.14
N TRP A 20 10.40 10.87 5.03
CA TRP A 20 10.56 9.91 6.13
C TRP A 20 10.59 8.47 5.61
N LYS A 21 11.47 7.63 6.17
CA LYS A 21 11.64 6.24 5.72
C LYS A 21 10.39 5.38 5.88
N SER A 22 9.62 5.63 6.94
CA SER A 22 8.31 5.01 7.18
C SER A 22 7.29 5.34 6.09
N ASN A 23 7.43 6.49 5.41
CA ASN A 23 6.50 6.99 4.41
C ASN A 23 6.69 6.37 3.02
N TYR A 24 7.86 5.81 2.73
CA TYR A 24 8.14 5.22 1.41
C TYR A 24 8.54 3.74 1.41
N ALA A 25 8.87 3.17 2.58
CA ALA A 25 9.11 1.75 2.74
C ALA A 25 8.33 1.18 3.95
N PRO A 26 6.98 1.30 3.97
CA PRO A 26 6.19 0.69 5.02
C PRO A 26 6.42 -0.82 5.08
N LEU A 27 6.22 -1.42 6.26
CA LEU A 27 6.48 -2.85 6.53
C LEU A 27 5.92 -3.77 5.44
N LEU A 28 4.68 -3.52 5.02
CA LEU A 28 4.02 -4.24 3.93
C LEU A 28 4.89 -4.35 2.66
N ILE A 29 5.42 -3.23 2.17
CA ILE A 29 6.19 -3.18 0.93
C ILE A 29 7.52 -3.91 1.08
N ARG A 30 8.16 -3.79 2.25
CA ARG A 30 9.38 -4.54 2.55
C ARG A 30 9.15 -6.04 2.59
N LEU A 31 8.00 -6.49 3.10
CA LEU A 31 7.63 -7.90 3.08
C LEU A 31 7.38 -8.39 1.65
N LEU A 32 6.64 -7.62 0.84
CA LEU A 32 6.40 -7.98 -0.56
C LEU A 32 7.72 -8.11 -1.35
N TRP A 33 8.68 -7.23 -1.15
CA TRP A 33 10.02 -7.36 -1.75
C TRP A 33 10.78 -8.61 -1.27
N ARG A 34 10.69 -8.95 0.02
CA ARG A 34 11.30 -10.18 0.56
C ARG A 34 10.67 -11.45 -0.02
N LEU A 35 9.40 -11.39 -0.41
CA LEU A 35 8.69 -12.46 -1.11
C LEU A 35 8.97 -12.50 -2.62
N GLY A 36 9.89 -11.66 -3.13
CA GLY A 36 10.24 -11.59 -4.55
C GLY A 36 9.23 -10.82 -5.42
N ILE A 37 8.29 -10.11 -4.81
CA ILE A 37 7.27 -9.36 -5.54
C ILE A 37 7.82 -7.98 -5.89
N ASN A 38 8.04 -7.76 -7.19
CA ASN A 38 8.68 -6.57 -7.74
C ASN A 38 7.72 -5.37 -7.88
N ILE A 39 7.15 -4.91 -6.76
CA ILE A 39 6.31 -3.71 -6.75
C ILE A 39 7.17 -2.44 -6.59
N PRO A 40 6.89 -1.34 -7.32
CA PRO A 40 7.54 -0.07 -7.06
C PRO A 40 7.24 0.40 -5.62
N PRO A 41 8.11 1.24 -5.02
CA PRO A 41 7.75 1.96 -3.81
C PRO A 41 6.46 2.77 -4.05
N LEU A 42 5.55 2.79 -3.07
CA LEU A 42 4.17 3.32 -3.25
C LEU A 42 4.09 4.72 -3.88
N PRO A 43 4.96 5.70 -3.55
CA PRO A 43 4.93 7.00 -4.21
C PRO A 43 5.27 6.98 -5.72
N PHE A 44 5.95 5.93 -6.20
CA PHE A 44 6.31 5.72 -7.61
C PHE A 44 5.37 4.76 -8.33
N ALA A 45 4.59 3.96 -7.60
CA ALA A 45 3.63 3.04 -8.16
C ALA A 45 2.47 3.79 -8.86
N PRO A 46 1.89 3.22 -9.94
CA PRO A 46 0.68 3.75 -10.53
C PRO A 46 -0.49 3.64 -9.54
N PHE A 47 -1.47 4.53 -9.70
CA PHE A 47 -2.63 4.65 -8.81
C PHE A 47 -3.33 3.31 -8.54
N TRP A 48 -3.57 2.52 -9.59
CA TRP A 48 -4.27 1.23 -9.47
C TRP A 48 -3.49 0.21 -8.64
N GLN A 49 -2.15 0.20 -8.70
CA GLN A 49 -1.33 -0.72 -7.89
C GLN A 49 -1.43 -0.34 -6.42
N VAL A 50 -1.34 0.94 -6.10
CA VAL A 50 -1.51 1.42 -4.73
C VAL A 50 -2.91 1.06 -4.22
N PHE A 51 -3.94 1.30 -5.02
CA PHE A 51 -5.32 0.95 -4.69
C PHE A 51 -5.47 -0.54 -4.37
N VAL A 52 -5.08 -1.43 -5.28
CA VAL A 52 -5.21 -2.88 -5.09
C VAL A 52 -4.43 -3.38 -3.88
N VAL A 53 -3.17 -2.96 -3.72
CA VAL A 53 -2.32 -3.39 -2.59
C VAL A 53 -2.91 -2.92 -1.26
N MET A 54 -3.37 -1.67 -1.18
CA MET A 54 -3.90 -1.09 0.06
C MET A 54 -5.28 -1.64 0.40
N THR A 55 -6.14 -1.85 -0.60
CA THR A 55 -7.44 -2.51 -0.41
C THR A 55 -7.26 -3.94 0.06
N GLY A 56 -6.40 -4.73 -0.57
CA GLY A 56 -6.15 -6.12 -0.15
C GLY A 56 -5.57 -6.20 1.26
N TYR A 57 -4.54 -5.40 1.55
CA TYR A 57 -3.92 -5.35 2.87
C TYR A 57 -4.92 -4.99 3.96
N PHE A 58 -5.69 -3.93 3.76
CA PHE A 58 -6.63 -3.46 4.77
C PHE A 58 -7.81 -4.42 4.92
N SER A 59 -8.42 -4.88 3.82
CA SER A 59 -9.56 -5.80 3.88
C SER A 59 -9.21 -7.08 4.65
N LEU A 60 -8.05 -7.66 4.38
CA LEU A 60 -7.60 -8.87 5.06
C LEU A 60 -7.23 -8.57 6.52
N GLY A 61 -6.39 -7.58 6.78
CA GLY A 61 -5.94 -7.27 8.14
C GLY A 61 -7.08 -6.85 9.07
N TYR A 62 -7.89 -5.88 8.63
CA TYR A 62 -9.05 -5.39 9.37
C TYR A 62 -10.11 -6.48 9.52
N GLY A 63 -10.42 -7.23 8.46
CA GLY A 63 -11.45 -8.26 8.50
C GLY A 63 -11.11 -9.41 9.41
N LEU A 64 -9.88 -9.92 9.35
CA LEU A 64 -9.40 -10.95 10.27
C LEU A 64 -9.36 -10.42 11.71
N TRP A 65 -8.91 -9.19 11.92
CA TRP A 65 -8.92 -8.62 13.26
C TRP A 65 -10.34 -8.53 13.84
N MET A 66 -11.26 -7.88 13.11
CA MET A 66 -12.63 -7.63 13.57
C MET A 66 -13.44 -8.91 13.72
N TYR A 67 -13.24 -9.89 12.83
CA TYR A 67 -13.95 -11.15 12.93
C TYR A 67 -13.62 -11.89 14.22
N TRP A 68 -12.33 -12.03 14.57
CA TRP A 68 -11.92 -12.77 15.76
C TRP A 68 -12.17 -12.00 17.07
N THR A 69 -12.15 -10.67 17.04
CA THR A 69 -12.26 -9.86 18.26
C THR A 69 -13.69 -9.39 18.58
N VAL A 70 -14.54 -9.21 17.56
CA VAL A 70 -15.85 -8.57 17.72
C VAL A 70 -16.95 -9.39 17.05
N TRP A 71 -16.91 -9.54 15.72
CA TRP A 71 -18.06 -10.00 14.95
C TRP A 71 -18.43 -11.46 15.24
N ARG A 72 -17.44 -12.33 15.47
CA ARG A 72 -17.69 -13.73 15.84
C ARG A 72 -18.46 -13.84 17.16
N ALA A 73 -18.11 -13.04 18.17
CA ALA A 73 -18.79 -13.05 19.46
C ALA A 73 -20.22 -12.47 19.38
N GLN A 74 -20.46 -11.58 18.42
CA GLN A 74 -21.78 -11.02 18.11
C GLN A 74 -22.65 -11.94 17.25
N GLY A 75 -22.16 -13.13 16.86
CA GLY A 75 -22.89 -14.06 15.99
C GLY A 75 -23.00 -13.61 14.54
N MET A 76 -22.17 -12.66 14.09
CA MET A 76 -22.21 -12.18 12.71
C MET A 76 -21.71 -13.26 11.73
N PRO A 77 -22.40 -13.44 10.59
CA PRO A 77 -21.99 -14.42 9.59
C PRO A 77 -20.67 -14.03 8.94
N LEU A 78 -19.94 -15.03 8.44
CA LEU A 78 -18.67 -14.79 7.75
C LEU A 78 -18.85 -13.90 6.51
N LEU A 79 -19.98 -14.02 5.80
CA LEU A 79 -20.31 -13.19 4.65
C LEU A 79 -20.37 -11.69 5.02
N PHE A 80 -21.01 -11.35 6.14
CA PHE A 80 -21.05 -9.97 6.66
C PHE A 80 -19.64 -9.44 6.92
N ALA A 81 -18.78 -10.25 7.54
CA ALA A 81 -17.39 -9.88 7.78
C ALA A 81 -16.65 -9.62 6.46
N CYS A 82 -16.83 -10.47 5.44
CA CYS A 82 -16.22 -10.27 4.13
C CYS A 82 -16.70 -8.98 3.45
N GLU A 83 -18.01 -8.71 3.45
CA GLU A 83 -18.61 -7.52 2.82
C GLU A 83 -18.11 -6.23 3.47
N ILE A 84 -18.23 -6.12 4.79
CA ILE A 84 -17.82 -4.92 5.52
C ILE A 84 -16.31 -4.69 5.41
N SER A 85 -15.52 -5.77 5.45
CA SER A 85 -14.07 -5.66 5.29
C SER A 85 -13.67 -5.19 3.90
N LEU A 86 -14.35 -5.68 2.86
CA LEU A 86 -14.10 -5.24 1.48
C LEU A 86 -14.50 -3.78 1.29
N ILE A 87 -15.67 -3.35 1.77
CA ILE A 87 -16.11 -1.95 1.68
C ILE A 87 -15.11 -1.03 2.38
N ALA A 88 -14.71 -1.36 3.61
CA ALA A 88 -13.73 -0.60 4.35
C ALA A 88 -12.36 -0.57 3.64
N GLY A 89 -11.94 -1.69 3.06
CA GLY A 89 -10.70 -1.78 2.29
C GLY A 89 -10.73 -0.99 0.98
N VAL A 90 -11.85 -0.94 0.25
CA VAL A 90 -11.99 -0.11 -0.95
C VAL A 90 -11.86 1.36 -0.59
N LEU A 91 -12.57 1.81 0.45
CA LEU A 91 -12.49 3.20 0.93
C LEU A 91 -11.05 3.54 1.35
N PHE A 92 -10.44 2.69 2.18
CA PHE A 92 -9.05 2.88 2.61
C PHE A 92 -8.07 2.90 1.44
N GLY A 93 -8.18 1.94 0.52
CA GLY A 93 -7.31 1.85 -0.66
C GLY A 93 -7.43 3.07 -1.57
N LEU A 94 -8.65 3.59 -1.75
CA LEU A 94 -8.89 4.81 -2.53
C LEU A 94 -8.23 6.02 -1.87
N THR A 95 -8.43 6.20 -0.56
CA THR A 95 -7.81 7.28 0.21
C THR A 95 -6.28 7.19 0.13
N MET A 96 -5.71 6.00 0.28
CA MET A 96 -4.25 5.79 0.19
C MET A 96 -3.71 6.04 -1.21
N ALA A 97 -4.42 5.62 -2.26
CA ALA A 97 -4.03 5.86 -3.64
C ALA A 97 -4.00 7.37 -3.96
N LEU A 98 -5.03 8.10 -3.52
CA LEU A 98 -5.08 9.57 -3.63
C LEU A 98 -3.97 10.25 -2.83
N PHE A 99 -3.72 9.78 -1.61
CA PHE A 99 -2.65 10.30 -0.76
C PHE A 99 -1.26 10.11 -1.38
N HIS A 100 -0.98 8.93 -1.93
CA HIS A 100 0.29 8.66 -2.61
C HIS A 100 0.43 9.44 -3.92
N LEU A 101 -0.67 9.66 -4.65
CA LEU A 101 -0.69 10.54 -5.82
C LEU A 101 -0.38 11.99 -5.45
N TRP A 102 -1.03 12.52 -4.41
CA TRP A 102 -0.74 13.85 -3.89
C TRP A 102 0.72 13.97 -3.43
N ARG A 103 1.22 12.98 -2.69
CA ARG A 103 2.61 12.93 -2.20
C ARG A 103 3.61 12.94 -3.35
N ARG A 104 3.36 12.18 -4.42
CA ARG A 104 4.18 12.19 -5.63
C ARG A 104 4.27 13.58 -6.24
N LYS A 105 3.14 14.30 -6.34
CA LYS A 105 3.06 15.66 -6.87
C LYS A 105 3.82 16.67 -6.00
N VAL A 106 3.57 16.67 -4.69
CA VAL A 106 4.21 17.61 -3.75
C VAL A 106 5.72 17.42 -3.68
N ASN A 107 6.21 16.17 -3.78
CA ASN A 107 7.64 15.86 -3.77
C ASN A 107 8.31 15.91 -5.15
N LYS A 108 7.57 16.25 -6.22
CA LYS A 108 8.06 16.30 -7.61
C LYS A 108 8.85 15.04 -7.99
N LEU A 109 8.30 13.87 -7.66
CA LEU A 109 8.94 12.59 -7.95
C LEU A 109 8.79 12.25 -9.43
N PRO A 110 9.85 11.73 -10.09
CA PRO A 110 9.77 11.28 -11.48
C PRO A 110 8.91 10.01 -11.60
N ASP A 111 8.53 9.67 -12.83
CA ASP A 111 7.80 8.44 -13.09
C ASP A 111 8.71 7.22 -12.89
N TRP A 112 8.13 6.10 -12.45
CA TRP A 112 8.88 4.85 -12.26
C TRP A 112 9.59 4.37 -13.54
N LYS A 113 8.99 4.63 -14.71
CA LYS A 113 9.55 4.28 -16.02
C LYS A 113 10.81 5.08 -16.38
N ASP A 114 10.98 6.26 -15.77
CA ASP A 114 12.08 7.20 -16.05
C ASP A 114 13.28 6.96 -15.10
N LEU A 115 13.21 5.94 -14.24
CA LEU A 115 14.26 5.54 -13.30
C LEU A 115 15.22 4.48 -13.84
#